data_AF-A0A9X4ESU5-F1
#
_entry.id   AF-A0A9X4ESU5-F1
#
_cell.length_a   1.000
_cell.length_b   1.000
_cell.length_c   1.000
_cell.angle_alpha   90.00
_cell.angle_beta   90.00
_cell.angle_gamma   90.00
#
_symmetry.space_group_name_H-M   'P 1'
#
loop_
_entity.id
_entity.type
_entity.pdbx_description
1 polymer ?
#
loop_
_entity_poly.entity_id
_entity_poly.type
_entity_poly.pdbx_seq_one_letter_code
_entity_poly.pdbx_strand_id
1 'polypeptide(L)'
;MENPIPARLKAARKKAKITQKDLGVKIGMEESSASGRMNHYEKGRHVPDIGTLSRMAEELGVPLNYFFCKDDVTAELVCLIDKLSDEEKQGLLEKLTTKK
;
A
#
# COMPACT_ATOMS: atom_id res chain seq x y z
N MET A 1 12.95 7.14 13.09
CA MET A 1 12.18 7.37 11.85
C MET A 1 10.97 6.44 11.92
N GLU A 2 9.75 6.98 11.86
CA GLU A 2 8.54 6.17 11.99
C GLU A 2 8.32 5.32 10.72
N ASN A 3 7.96 4.05 10.90
CA ASN A 3 7.68 3.14 9.79
C ASN A 3 6.34 3.54 9.14
N PRO A 4 6.29 3.88 7.83
CA PRO A 4 5.04 4.29 7.17
C PRO A 4 4.07 3.12 6.93
N ILE A 5 4.56 1.87 6.91
CA ILE A 5 3.79 0.68 6.53
C ILE A 5 2.49 0.52 7.34
N PRO A 6 2.49 0.62 8.69
CA PRO A 6 1.27 0.41 9.48
C PRO A 6 0.17 1.41 9.15
N ALA A 7 0.54 2.70 8.99
CA ALA A 7 -0.40 3.76 8.65
C ALA A 7 -0.95 3.59 7.23
N ARG A 8 -0.07 3.30 6.26
CA ARG A 8 -0.45 3.07 4.85
C ARG A 8 -1.33 1.83 4.70
N LEU A 9 -0.98 0.72 5.33
CA LEU A 9 -1.80 -0.50 5.33
C LEU A 9 -3.21 -0.23 5.85
N LYS A 10 -3.31 0.45 7.00
CA LYS A 10 -4.60 0.80 7.58
C LYS A 10 -5.41 1.72 6.67
N ALA A 11 -4.77 2.73 6.06
CA ALA A 11 -5.42 3.67 5.15
C ALA A 11 -5.97 2.97 3.89
N ALA A 12 -5.14 2.17 3.21
CA ALA A 12 -5.55 1.42 2.02
C ALA A 12 -6.67 0.42 2.33
N ARG A 13 -6.56 -0.34 3.43
CA ARG A 13 -7.62 -1.26 3.86
C ARG A 13 -8.94 -0.54 4.15
N LYS A 14 -8.89 0.59 4.85
CA LYS A 14 -10.09 1.38 5.13
C LYS A 14 -10.71 1.94 3.85
N LYS A 15 -9.91 2.37 2.88
CA LYS A 15 -10.37 2.79 1.53
C LYS A 15 -11.04 1.64 0.77
N ALA A 16 -10.51 0.43 0.88
CA ALA A 16 -11.09 -0.79 0.32
C ALA A 16 -12.33 -1.31 1.07
N LYS A 17 -12.68 -0.72 2.23
CA LYS A 17 -13.85 -1.06 3.06
C LYS A 17 -13.91 -2.52 3.53
N ILE A 18 -12.76 -3.17 3.73
CA ILE A 18 -12.67 -4.55 4.24
C ILE A 18 -12.14 -4.59 5.68
N THR A 19 -12.46 -5.64 6.44
CA THR A 19 -11.94 -5.80 7.80
C THR A 19 -10.50 -6.31 7.81
N GLN A 20 -9.83 -6.24 8.96
CA GLN A 20 -8.51 -6.85 9.14
C GLN A 20 -8.57 -8.37 8.91
N LYS A 21 -9.63 -9.04 9.38
CA LYS A 21 -9.81 -10.48 9.13
C LYS A 21 -9.91 -10.74 7.63
N ASP A 22 -10.79 -10.01 6.94
CA ASP A 22 -11.03 -10.20 5.50
C ASP A 22 -9.75 -10.03 4.69
N LEU A 23 -9.00 -8.94 4.91
CA LEU A 23 -7.73 -8.71 4.21
C LEU A 23 -6.76 -9.87 4.46
N GLY A 24 -6.59 -10.30 5.72
CA GLY A 24 -5.71 -11.41 6.04
C GLY A 24 -6.10 -12.70 5.31
N VAL A 25 -7.39 -13.05 5.31
CA VAL A 25 -7.90 -14.25 4.62
C VAL A 25 -7.66 -14.16 3.12
N LYS A 26 -7.96 -13.01 2.50
CA LYS A 26 -7.79 -12.81 1.05
C LYS A 26 -6.34 -12.92 0.58
N ILE A 27 -5.37 -12.53 1.41
CA ILE A 27 -3.94 -12.70 1.09
C ILE A 27 -3.39 -14.09 1.47
N GLY A 28 -4.26 -15.05 1.80
CA GLY A 28 -3.91 -16.45 2.05
C GLY A 28 -3.54 -16.78 3.50
N MET A 29 -4.03 -16.01 4.49
CA MET A 29 -3.87 -16.36 5.90
C MET A 29 -4.97 -17.27 6.41
N GLU A 30 -4.60 -18.21 7.28
CA GLU A 30 -5.55 -18.98 8.10
C GLU A 30 -6.52 -18.07 8.86
N GLU A 31 -7.82 -18.34 8.74
CA GLU A 31 -8.90 -17.49 9.29
C GLU A 31 -8.74 -17.19 10.78
N SER A 32 -8.32 -18.19 11.56
CA SER A 32 -8.12 -18.10 13.01
C SER A 32 -7.00 -17.14 13.40
N SER A 33 -6.03 -16.93 12.50
CA SER A 33 -4.84 -16.08 12.73
C SER A 33 -4.91 -14.72 12.02
N ALA A 34 -5.78 -14.59 11.00
CA ALA A 34 -5.79 -13.46 10.07
C ALA A 34 -5.96 -12.10 10.76
N SER A 35 -6.96 -11.98 11.64
CA SER A 35 -7.23 -10.73 12.37
C SER A 35 -6.06 -10.33 13.28
N GLY A 36 -5.47 -11.27 14.01
CA GLY A 36 -4.35 -11.02 14.91
C GLY A 36 -3.10 -10.54 14.18
N ARG A 37 -2.73 -11.22 13.08
CA ARG A 37 -1.58 -10.83 12.24
C ARG A 37 -1.78 -9.46 11.60
N MET A 38 -2.94 -9.19 11.01
CA MET A 38 -3.24 -7.86 10.45
C MET A 38 -3.20 -6.76 11.50
N ASN A 39 -3.74 -7.01 12.70
CA ASN A 39 -3.65 -6.05 13.81
C ASN A 39 -2.19 -5.77 14.21
N HIS A 40 -1.32 -6.78 14.21
CA HIS A 40 0.10 -6.57 14.47
C HIS A 40 0.78 -5.69 13.41
N TYR A 41 0.46 -5.90 12.13
CA TYR A 41 0.97 -5.07 11.04
C TYR A 41 0.46 -3.64 11.11
N GLU A 42 -0.84 -3.41 11.31
CA GLU A 42 -1.42 -2.05 11.43
C GLU A 42 -1.00 -1.30 12.71
N LYS A 43 -0.49 -2.01 13.72
CA LYS A 43 0.08 -1.43 14.94
C LYS A 43 1.60 -1.32 14.89
N GLY A 44 2.25 -1.80 13.83
CA GLY A 44 3.71 -1.80 13.69
C GLY A 44 4.43 -2.74 14.67
N ARG A 45 3.74 -3.70 15.29
CA ARG A 45 4.37 -4.71 16.17
C ARG A 45 5.19 -5.73 15.37
N HIS A 46 4.75 -6.01 14.15
CA HIS A 46 5.48 -6.80 13.18
C HIS A 46 5.52 -6.05 11.85
N VAL A 47 6.59 -6.26 11.10
CA VAL A 47 6.73 -5.75 9.73
C VAL A 47 6.47 -6.92 8.78
N PRO A 48 5.48 -6.82 7.89
CA PRO A 48 5.27 -7.84 6.85
C PRO A 48 6.49 -7.88 5.92
N ASP A 49 6.83 -9.06 5.43
CA ASP A 49 7.83 -9.20 4.37
C ASP A 49 7.32 -8.63 3.04
N ILE A 50 8.23 -8.47 2.07
CA ILE A 50 7.89 -7.92 0.75
C ILE A 50 6.83 -8.77 0.05
N GLY A 51 6.89 -10.10 0.14
CA GLY A 51 5.89 -10.98 -0.48
C GLY A 51 4.48 -10.77 0.09
N THR A 52 4.37 -10.56 1.39
CA THR A 52 3.11 -10.25 2.08
C THR A 52 2.62 -8.85 1.71
N LEU A 53 3.51 -7.87 1.64
CA LEU A 53 3.17 -6.52 1.17
C LEU A 53 2.69 -6.52 -0.29
N SER A 54 3.32 -7.31 -1.17
CA SER A 54 2.89 -7.44 -2.56
C SER A 54 1.47 -7.99 -2.68
N ARG A 55 1.13 -9.05 -1.93
CA ARG A 55 -0.25 -9.58 -1.89
C ARG A 55 -1.26 -8.57 -1.32
N MET A 56 -0.86 -7.81 -0.30
CA MET A 56 -1.69 -6.73 0.22
C MET A 56 -1.90 -5.61 -0.80
N ALA A 57 -0.85 -5.21 -1.53
CA ALA A 57 -0.93 -4.20 -2.58
C ALA A 57 -1.92 -4.60 -3.67
N GLU A 58 -1.80 -5.83 -4.17
CA GLU A 58 -2.70 -6.40 -5.17
C GLU A 58 -4.15 -6.41 -4.67
N GLU A 59 -4.41 -6.95 -3.48
CA GLU A 59 -5.76 -7.02 -2.91
C GLU A 59 -6.36 -5.63 -2.61
N LEU A 60 -5.52 -4.65 -2.24
CA LEU A 60 -5.97 -3.30 -1.90
C LEU A 60 -6.01 -2.35 -3.10
N GLY A 61 -5.57 -2.78 -4.27
CA GLY A 61 -5.54 -1.98 -5.49
C GLY A 61 -4.64 -0.75 -5.37
N VAL A 62 -3.46 -0.93 -4.75
CA VAL A 62 -2.43 0.12 -4.61
C VAL A 62 -1.06 -0.41 -5.06
N PRO A 63 -0.17 0.42 -5.61
CA PRO A 63 1.17 -0.04 -5.97
C PRO A 63 2.00 -0.36 -4.72
N LEU A 64 2.94 -1.30 -4.83
CA LEU A 64 3.78 -1.74 -3.68
C LEU A 64 4.51 -0.57 -3.00
N ASN A 65 4.98 0.41 -3.77
CA ASN A 65 5.68 1.59 -3.26
C ASN A 65 4.79 2.50 -2.38
N TYR A 66 3.46 2.35 -2.43
CA TYR A 66 2.50 3.04 -1.56
C TYR A 66 2.81 2.85 -0.08
N PHE A 67 3.20 1.63 0.34
CA PHE A 67 3.47 1.32 1.74
C PHE A 67 4.70 2.04 2.31
N PHE A 68 5.55 2.62 1.45
CA PHE A 68 6.76 3.32 1.82
C PHE A 68 6.62 4.85 1.78
N CYS A 69 5.45 5.36 1.37
CA CYS A 69 5.18 6.79 1.32
C CYS A 69 4.97 7.37 2.71
N LYS A 70 5.72 8.42 3.07
CA LYS A 70 5.65 9.05 4.40
C LYS A 70 4.41 9.92 4.55
N ASP A 71 4.13 10.76 3.57
CA ASP A 71 3.01 11.70 3.56
C ASP A 71 1.90 11.29 2.59
N ASP A 72 0.72 11.85 2.79
CA ASP A 72 -0.49 11.49 2.03
C ASP A 72 -0.42 11.95 0.57
N VAL A 73 0.27 13.05 0.29
CA VAL A 73 0.42 13.57 -1.07
C VAL A 73 1.25 12.61 -1.91
N THR A 74 2.41 12.18 -1.41
CA THR A 74 3.25 11.19 -2.10
C THR A 74 2.50 9.86 -2.28
N ALA A 75 1.74 9.43 -1.26
CA ALA A 75 0.95 8.20 -1.32
C ALA A 75 -0.18 8.26 -2.37
N GLU A 76 -0.81 9.42 -2.53
CA GLU A 76 -1.80 9.64 -3.59
C GLU A 76 -1.15 9.72 -4.98
N LEU A 77 -0.02 10.43 -5.09
CA LEU A 77 0.73 10.54 -6.35
C LEU A 77 1.14 9.18 -6.89
N VAL A 78 1.70 8.29 -6.06
CA VAL A 78 2.10 6.96 -6.55
C VAL A 78 0.89 6.16 -7.03
N CYS A 79 -0.27 6.27 -6.37
CA CYS A 79 -1.51 5.63 -6.82
C CYS A 79 -2.03 6.19 -8.16
N LEU A 80 -1.83 7.49 -8.42
CA LEU A 80 -2.24 8.12 -9.67
C LEU A 80 -1.27 7.74 -10.80
N ILE A 81 0.03 7.78 -10.53
CA ILE A 81 1.08 7.39 -11.48
C ILE A 81 0.94 5.93 -11.92
N ASP A 82 0.58 5.04 -10.99
CA ASP A 82 0.38 3.61 -11.28
C ASP A 82 -0.73 3.36 -12.33
N LYS A 83 -1.71 4.27 -12.43
CA LYS A 83 -2.82 4.19 -13.38
C LYS A 83 -2.52 4.79 -14.75
N LEU A 84 -1.41 5.51 -14.89
CA LEU A 84 -1.00 6.12 -16.15
C LEU A 84 -0.43 5.07 -17.11
N SER A 85 -0.63 5.29 -18.42
CA SER A 85 0.11 4.56 -19.45
C SER A 85 1.60 4.90 -19.40
N ASP A 86 2.44 4.11 -20.07
CA ASP A 86 3.88 4.37 -20.10
C ASP A 86 4.19 5.68 -20.86
N GLU A 87 3.39 6.02 -21.89
CA GLU A 87 3.48 7.30 -22.59
C GLU A 87 3.11 8.48 -21.68
N GLU A 88 2.05 8.33 -20.88
CA GLU A 88 1.63 9.36 -19.92
C GLU A 88 2.68 9.56 -18.80
N LYS A 89 3.28 8.46 -18.31
CA LYS A 89 4.39 8.52 -17.34
C LYS A 89 5.59 9.24 -17.92
N GLN A 90 5.97 8.93 -19.16
CA GLN A 90 7.08 9.59 -19.84
C GLN A 90 6.81 11.09 -20.03
N GLY A 91 5.61 11.45 -20.48
CA GLY A 91 5.22 12.86 -20.61
C GLY A 91 5.16 13.61 -19.27
N LEU A 92 4.79 12.93 -18.17
CA LEU A 92 4.86 13.50 -16.83
C LEU A 92 6.31 13.71 -16.39
N LEU A 93 7.19 12.74 -16.63
CA LEU A 93 8.61 12.81 -16.31
C LEU A 93 9.29 13.99 -17.03
N GLU A 94 9.02 14.17 -18.31
CA GLU A 94 9.49 15.32 -19.10
C GLU A 94 9.01 16.64 -18.49
N LYS A 95 7.70 16.79 -18.24
CA LYS A 95 7.14 18.01 -17.63
C LYS A 95 7.78 18.36 -16.28
N LEU A 96 8.11 17.37 -15.46
CA LEU A 96 8.72 17.58 -14.14
C LEU A 96 10.23 17.87 -14.22
N THR A 97 10.92 17.35 -15.25
CA THR A 97 12.37 17.55 -15.43
C THR A 97 12.70 18.84 -16.16
N THR A 98 11.84 19.33 -17.05
CA THR A 98 12.03 20.61 -17.77
C THR A 98 11.64 21.83 -16.93
N LYS A 99 10.96 21.64 -15.80
CA LYS A 99 10.60 22.72 -14.86
C LYS A 99 11.73 23.10 -13.88
N LYS A 100 12.93 22.55 -14.05
CA LYS A 100 14.12 22.91 -13.28
C LYS A 100 14.92 24.03 -13.93
#